data_AF-A0A1H7PD01-F1
#
_entry.id   AF-A0A1H7PD01-F1
#
_cell.length_a   1.000
_cell.length_b   1.000
_cell.length_c   1.000
_cell.angle_alpha   90.00
_cell.angle_beta   90.00
_cell.angle_gamma   90.00
#
_symmetry.space_group_name_H-M   'P 1'
#
loop_
_entity.id
_entity.type
_entity.pdbx_description
1 polymer ?
#
loop_
_entity_poly.entity_id
_entity_poly.type
_entity_poly.pdbx_seq_one_letter_code
_entity_poly.pdbx_strand_id
1 'polypeptide(L)' 'MPIIDVKATGNNIKNIIKSKGFKISDVQARCGFNTPQAIFKWMRGDAVPTIDNLIILADMFDIPIDKIIIVTRI' A
#
# COMPACT_ATOMS: atom_id res chain seq x y z
N MET A 1 8.57 9.65 19.29
CA MET A 1 7.16 9.59 18.84
C MET A 1 7.04 8.64 17.65
N PRO A 2 6.09 7.70 17.60
CA PRO A 2 5.92 6.82 16.45
C PRO A 2 5.29 7.58 15.27
N ILE A 3 5.89 7.49 14.08
CA ILE A 3 5.36 8.06 12.84
C ILE A 3 5.43 7.03 11.71
N ILE A 4 4.56 7.17 10.70
CA ILE A 4 4.62 6.33 9.51
C ILE A 4 5.86 6.71 8.70
N ASP A 5 6.69 5.72 8.39
CA ASP A 5 7.71 5.85 7.36
C ASP A 5 7.03 5.65 6.00
N VAL A 6 6.73 6.77 5.33
CA VAL A 6 5.97 6.78 4.08
C VAL A 6 6.74 6.07 2.96
N LYS A 7 8.08 6.22 2.92
CA LYS A 7 8.92 5.57 1.89
C LYS A 7 9.02 4.07 2.14
N ALA A 8 9.26 3.65 3.38
CA ALA A 8 9.32 2.24 3.73
C ALA A 8 7.96 1.56 3.52
N THR A 9 6.86 2.22 3.87
CA THR A 9 5.48 1.75 3.61
C THR A 9 5.24 1.58 2.11
N GLY A 10 5.62 2.57 1.28
CA GLY A 10 5.52 2.48 -0.17
C GLY A 10 6.29 1.31 -0.79
N ASN A 11 7.53 1.12 -0.34
CA ASN A 11 8.35 -0.01 -0.74
C ASN A 11 7.75 -1.36 -0.30
N ASN A 12 7.19 -1.41 0.92
CA ASN A 12 6.52 -2.60 1.43
C ASN A 12 5.29 -2.96 0.59
N ILE A 13 4.44 -1.99 0.23
CA ILE A 13 3.29 -2.20 -0.68
C ILE A 13 3.76 -2.79 -2.01
N LYS A 14 4.82 -2.21 -2.63
CA LYS A 14 5.40 -2.73 -3.87
C LYS A 14 5.87 -4.18 -3.72
N ASN A 15 6.52 -4.51 -2.60
CA ASN A 15 7.02 -5.84 -2.34
C ASN A 15 5.88 -6.85 -2.12
N ILE A 16 4.81 -6.48 -1.40
CA ILE A 16 3.64 -7.33 -1.17
C ILE A 16 2.93 -7.65 -2.49
N ILE A 17 2.69 -6.63 -3.33
CA ILE A 17 2.08 -6.81 -4.66
C ILE A 17 2.87 -7.84 -5.47
N LYS A 18 4.20 -7.68 -5.51
CA LYS A 18 5.10 -8.59 -6.24
C LYS A 18 5.13 -9.99 -5.63
N SER A 19 5.23 -10.11 -4.31
CA SER A 19 5.38 -11.40 -3.63
C SER A 19 4.11 -12.25 -3.69
N LYS A 20 2.95 -11.61 -3.70
CA LYS A 20 1.64 -12.26 -3.86
C LYS A 20 1.27 -12.51 -5.34
N GLY A 21 2.11 -12.09 -6.29
CA GLY A 21 1.91 -12.33 -7.72
C GLY A 21 0.88 -11.42 -8.39
N PHE A 22 0.47 -10.34 -7.74
CA PHE A 22 -0.49 -9.38 -8.30
C PHE A 22 0.18 -8.36 -9.23
N LYS A 23 -0.60 -7.86 -10.18
CA LYS A 23 -0.25 -6.71 -11.02
C LYS A 23 -0.82 -5.43 -10.43
N ILE A 24 -0.23 -4.30 -10.82
CA ILE A 24 -0.76 -2.96 -10.45
C ILE A 24 -2.21 -2.79 -10.95
N SER A 25 -2.56 -3.38 -12.09
CA SER A 25 -3.93 -3.38 -12.63
C SER A 25 -4.94 -4.06 -11.70
N ASP A 26 -4.52 -5.10 -10.98
CA ASP A 26 -5.41 -5.84 -10.07
C ASP A 26 -5.73 -4.99 -8.84
N VAL A 27 -4.70 -4.32 -8.31
CA VAL A 27 -4.85 -3.36 -7.19
C VAL A 27 -5.70 -2.17 -7.64
N GLN A 28 -5.49 -1.67 -8.85
CA GLN A 28 -6.29 -0.59 -9.42
C GLN A 28 -7.77 -0.98 -9.50
N ALA A 29 -8.07 -2.16 -10.04
CA ALA A 29 -9.42 -2.66 -10.18
C ALA A 29 -10.08 -2.87 -8.81
N ARG A 30 -9.34 -3.44 -7.84
CA ARG A 30 -9.86 -3.69 -6.48
C ARG A 30 -10.16 -2.40 -5.72
N CYS A 31 -9.32 -1.37 -5.89
CA CYS A 31 -9.55 -0.05 -5.29
C CYS A 31 -10.57 0.81 -6.06
N GLY A 32 -11.13 0.33 -7.18
CA GLY A 32 -12.07 1.09 -8.00
C GLY A 32 -11.47 2.34 -8.65
N PHE A 33 -10.16 2.34 -8.88
CA PHE A 33 -9.48 3.50 -9.45
C PHE A 33 -9.60 3.53 -10.97
N ASN A 34 -9.94 4.71 -11.51
CA ASN A 34 -9.91 4.96 -12.94
C ASN A 34 -8.48 4.88 -13.51
N THR A 35 -7.45 5.17 -12.69
CA THR A 35 -6.05 5.21 -13.12
C THR A 35 -5.11 4.68 -12.01
N PRO A 36 -3.94 4.11 -12.34
CA PRO A 36 -3.00 3.56 -11.34
C PRO A 36 -2.19 4.60 -10.54
N GLN A 37 -2.45 5.90 -10.75
CA GLN A 37 -1.62 7.01 -10.28
C GLN A 37 -1.53 7.06 -8.76
N ALA A 38 -2.63 6.75 -8.07
CA ALA A 38 -2.65 6.67 -6.60
C ALA A 38 -1.69 5.59 -6.10
N ILE A 39 -1.70 4.41 -6.73
CA ILE A 39 -0.82 3.29 -6.37
C ILE A 39 0.65 3.68 -6.58
N PHE A 40 0.97 4.34 -7.70
CA PHE A 40 2.33 4.82 -7.94
C PHE A 40 2.79 5.88 -6.93
N LYS A 41 1.90 6.77 -6.47
CA LYS A 41 2.21 7.72 -5.39
C LYS A 41 2.56 7.00 -4.10
N TRP A 42 1.81 5.96 -3.74
CA TRP A 42 2.13 5.13 -2.58
C TRP A 42 3.49 4.47 -2.72
N MET A 43 3.76 3.83 -3.86
CA MET A 43 5.01 3.10 -4.10
C MET A 43 6.26 4.00 -4.11
N ARG A 44 6.13 5.28 -4.48
CA ARG A 44 7.23 6.26 -4.41
C ARG A 44 7.39 6.89 -3.01
N GLY A 45 6.40 6.72 -2.14
CA GLY A 45 6.36 7.36 -0.83
C GLY A 45 5.92 8.83 -0.87
N ASP A 46 5.19 9.24 -1.91
CA ASP A 46 4.65 10.61 -2.03
C ASP A 46 3.41 10.82 -1.13
N ALA A 47 2.71 9.72 -0.81
CA ALA A 47 1.51 9.71 0.02
C ALA A 47 1.30 8.32 0.64
N VAL A 48 0.62 8.27 1.78
CA VAL A 48 0.12 7.02 2.38
C VAL A 48 -1.25 6.68 1.79
N PRO A 49 -1.61 5.39 1.59
CA PRO A 49 -2.98 5.03 1.25
C PRO A 49 -3.96 5.52 2.31
N THR A 50 -5.17 5.88 1.91
CA THR A 50 -6.25 6.17 2.87
C THR A 50 -6.58 4.93 3.69
N ILE A 51 -7.28 5.10 4.82
CA ILE A 51 -7.72 3.96 5.65
C ILE A 51 -8.56 2.98 4.83
N ASP A 52 -9.48 3.46 3.99
CA ASP A 52 -10.28 2.59 3.10
C ASP A 52 -9.41 1.77 2.15
N ASN A 53 -8.40 2.40 1.54
CA ASN A 53 -7.47 1.70 0.67
C ASN A 53 -6.64 0.68 1.44
N LEU A 54 -6.24 0.97 2.69
CA LEU A 54 -5.54 -0.01 3.53
C LEU A 54 -6.41 -1.22 3.85
N ILE A 55 -7.70 -1.02 4.14
CA ILE A 55 -8.65 -2.12 4.35
C ILE A 55 -8.76 -2.97 3.08
N ILE A 56 -8.88 -2.33 1.90
CA ILE A 56 -8.95 -3.03 0.61
C ILE A 56 -7.67 -3.83 0.35
N LEU A 57 -6.49 -3.26 0.60
CA LEU A 57 -5.21 -3.95 0.41
C LEU A 57 -5.05 -5.11 1.40
N ALA A 58 -5.46 -4.93 2.66
CA ALA A 58 -5.43 -5.96 3.68
C ALA A 58 -6.30 -7.17 3.30
N ASP A 59 -7.54 -6.91 2.86
CA ASP A 59 -8.46 -7.92 2.34
C ASP A 59 -7.91 -8.60 1.08
N MET A 60 -7.43 -7.82 0.10
CA MET A 60 -6.91 -8.32 -1.17
C MET A 60 -5.68 -9.22 -1.00
N PHE A 61 -4.78 -8.88 -0.06
CA PHE A 61 -3.54 -9.61 0.16
C PHE A 61 -3.63 -10.64 1.28
N ASP A 62 -4.76 -10.73 1.98
CA ASP A 62 -4.96 -11.58 3.16
C ASP A 62 -3.86 -11.37 4.21
N ILE A 63 -3.68 -10.11 4.61
CA ILE A 63 -2.74 -9.69 5.66
C ILE A 63 -3.34 -8.55 6.48
N PRO A 64 -2.99 -8.43 7.78
CA PRO A 64 -3.49 -7.33 8.58
C PRO A 64 -2.81 -6.00 8.22
N ILE A 65 -3.50 -4.88 8.44
CA ILE A 65 -3.08 -3.52 8.04
C ILE A 65 -1.72 -3.13 8.62
N ASP A 66 -1.41 -3.57 9.84
CA ASP A 66 -0.13 -3.31 10.52
C ASP A 66 1.07 -3.94 9.80
N LYS A 67 0.85 -4.97 8.97
CA LYS A 67 1.90 -5.56 8.11
C LYS A 67 2.11 -4.78 6.82
N ILE A 68 1.21 -3.87 6.48
CA ILE A 68 1.33 -2.98 5.33
C ILE A 68 2.11 -1.73 5.72
N ILE A 69 1.80 -1.15 6.89
CA ILE A 69 2.37 0.12 7.36
C ILE A 69 3.70 -0.11 8.09
N ILE A 70 4.72 0.66 7.70
CA ILE A 70 5.99 0.70 8.42
C ILE A 70 6.01 1.93 9.34
N VAL A 71 6.31 1.72 10.62
CA VAL A 71 6.39 2.78 11.63
C VAL A 71 7.85 2.94 12.07
N THR A 72 8.34 4.17 12.06
CA THR A 72 9.65 4.53 12.63
C THR A 72 9.47 5.31 13.92
N ARG A 73 10.51 5.31 14.78
CA ARG A 73 10.54 6.05 16.03
C ARG A 73 11.67 7.07 15.98
N ILE A 74 11.29 8.33 16.18
CA ILE A 74 12.18 9.47 16.44
C ILE A 74 12.19 9.80 17.91
#